data_AF-A0A7Y9NPY3-F1
#
_entry.id   AF-A0A7Y9NPY3-F1
#
_cell.length_a   1.000
_cell.length_b   1.000
_cell.length_c   1.000
_cell.angle_alpha   90.00
_cell.angle_beta   90.00
_cell.angle_gamma   90.00
#
_symmetry.space_group_name_H-M   'P 1'
#
loop_
_entity.id
_entity.type
_entity.pdbx_description
1 polymer ?
#
loop_
_entity_poly.entity_id
_entity_poly.type
_entity_poly.pdbx_seq_one_letter_code
_entity_poly.pdbx_strand_id
1 'polypeptide(L)'
;MTADARAKNIKVLIFDVDGVLTDGQIFVIPNSEGHGIEAKGFSAHDGLGISLGRLGGLRIGIITKRQSQTVAIRAHDLKLEFIYQGQSHKMNAINEILEKTRCTLEQLAYVGDDIIDLPVMRRCGLAIATANARQQVKSVAHFVTPNPGGFGAGRDAIDFILSAQGTLEKVIEQYLDESSTAAAASDVGTGNM
;
A
#
# COMPACT_ATOMS: atom_id res chain seq x y z
N MET A 1 0.98 -22.86 -4.79
CA MET A 1 1.62 -21.80 -5.62
C MET A 1 2.62 -21.06 -4.73
N THR A 2 3.82 -20.77 -5.24
CA THR A 2 4.79 -19.91 -4.54
C THR A 2 4.32 -18.46 -4.52
N ALA A 3 4.93 -17.62 -3.68
CA ALA A 3 4.66 -16.19 -3.64
C ALA A 3 4.96 -15.52 -5.00
N ASP A 4 6.09 -15.84 -5.63
CA ASP A 4 6.49 -15.30 -6.94
C ASP A 4 5.47 -15.65 -8.03
N ALA A 5 4.95 -16.89 -8.04
CA ALA A 5 3.96 -17.32 -9.01
C ALA A 5 2.63 -16.56 -8.86
N ARG A 6 2.27 -16.16 -7.63
CA ARG A 6 1.10 -15.32 -7.36
C ARG A 6 1.33 -13.88 -7.81
N ALA A 7 2.50 -13.33 -7.49
CA ALA A 7 2.88 -11.94 -7.78
C ALA A 7 2.86 -11.58 -9.27
N LYS A 8 3.18 -12.54 -10.15
CA LYS A 8 3.17 -12.37 -11.63
C LYS A 8 1.87 -11.81 -12.20
N ASN A 9 0.72 -12.10 -11.58
CA ASN A 9 -0.59 -11.73 -12.11
C ASN A 9 -1.23 -10.53 -11.40
N ILE A 10 -0.53 -9.90 -10.46
CA ILE A 10 -1.07 -8.81 -9.66
C ILE A 10 -1.20 -7.53 -10.49
N LYS A 11 -2.38 -6.92 -10.43
CA LYS A 11 -2.71 -5.65 -11.09
C LYS A 11 -3.12 -4.58 -10.09
N VAL A 12 -3.74 -5.00 -8.98
CA VAL A 12 -4.22 -4.11 -7.93
C VAL A 12 -3.44 -4.41 -6.64
N LEU A 13 -2.88 -3.39 -6.02
CA LEU A 13 -2.17 -3.50 -4.75
C LEU A 13 -2.83 -2.59 -3.73
N ILE A 14 -3.34 -3.18 -2.66
CA ILE A 14 -4.00 -2.46 -1.58
C ILE A 14 -3.19 -2.61 -0.29
N PHE A 15 -2.97 -1.49 0.39
CA PHE A 15 -2.33 -1.45 1.68
C PHE A 15 -3.36 -1.18 2.79
N ASP A 16 -3.20 -1.81 3.95
CA ASP A 16 -3.58 -1.13 5.20
C ASP A 16 -2.68 0.09 5.45
N VAL A 17 -3.04 0.93 6.42
CA VAL A 17 -2.26 2.12 6.77
C VAL A 17 -1.44 1.90 8.03
N ASP A 18 -2.09 1.59 9.16
CA ASP A 18 -1.48 1.69 10.48
C ASP A 18 -0.74 0.39 10.81
N GLY A 19 0.59 0.41 10.84
CA GLY A 19 1.42 -0.80 10.98
C GLY A 19 1.87 -1.38 9.65
N VAL A 20 1.45 -0.76 8.54
CA VAL A 20 1.87 -1.08 7.17
C VAL A 20 2.59 0.08 6.48
N LEU A 21 1.90 1.18 6.18
CA LEU A 21 2.52 2.40 5.63
C LEU A 21 3.05 3.34 6.74
N THR A 22 2.68 3.04 7.99
CA THR A 22 3.19 3.66 9.21
C THR A 22 3.71 2.58 10.15
N ASP A 23 4.40 2.98 11.21
CA ASP A 23 4.88 2.10 12.27
C ASP A 23 3.77 1.63 13.25
N GLY A 24 2.52 2.03 13.00
CA GLY A 24 1.36 1.71 13.82
C GLY A 24 1.16 2.64 15.02
N GLN A 25 2.06 3.60 15.25
CA GLN A 25 1.89 4.59 16.31
C GLN A 25 0.86 5.65 15.90
N ILE A 26 0.11 6.12 16.89
CA ILE A 26 -0.84 7.22 16.75
C ILE A 26 -0.43 8.29 17.75
N PHE A 27 0.16 9.38 17.25
CA PHE A 27 0.48 10.54 18.07
C PHE A 27 -0.77 11.40 18.22
N VAL A 28 -1.17 11.68 19.45
CA VAL A 28 -2.29 12.57 19.76
C VAL A 28 -1.73 13.81 20.45
N ILE A 29 -1.70 14.92 19.73
CA ILE A 29 -1.10 16.19 20.17
C ILE A 29 -2.24 17.12 20.62
N PRO A 30 -2.29 17.54 21.89
CA PRO A 30 -3.33 18.46 22.35
C PRO A 30 -3.15 19.84 21.70
N ASN A 31 -4.24 20.41 21.20
CA ASN A 31 -4.28 21.78 20.71
C ASN A 31 -4.80 22.74 21.80
N SER A 32 -4.72 24.05 21.54
CA SER A 32 -5.16 25.11 22.45
C SER A 32 -6.67 25.10 22.76
N GLU A 33 -7.46 24.36 21.98
CA GLU A 33 -8.91 24.22 22.15
C GLU A 33 -9.29 22.96 22.95
N GLY A 34 -8.31 22.17 23.40
CA GLY A 34 -8.54 20.92 24.14
C GLY A 34 -8.90 19.72 23.26
N HIS A 35 -8.81 19.85 21.93
CA HIS A 35 -8.93 18.75 20.99
C HIS A 35 -7.56 18.14 20.67
N GLY A 36 -7.52 16.84 20.35
CA GLY A 36 -6.30 16.15 19.93
C GLY A 36 -6.13 16.17 18.41
N ILE A 37 -5.00 16.68 17.92
CA ILE A 37 -4.55 16.53 16.53
C ILE A 37 -3.85 15.17 16.40
N GLU A 38 -4.29 14.36 15.46
CA GLU A 38 -3.64 13.09 15.13
C GLU A 38 -2.45 13.33 14.19
N ALA A 39 -1.30 12.71 14.48
CA ALA A 39 -0.15 12.66 13.58
C ALA A 39 0.36 11.23 13.39
N LYS A 40 0.90 10.96 12.20
CA LYS A 40 1.46 9.67 11.77
C LYS A 40 2.74 9.89 10.99
N GLY A 41 3.73 9.02 11.18
CA GLY A 41 4.92 8.96 10.35
C GLY A 41 4.71 8.04 9.14
N PHE A 42 5.06 8.51 7.95
CA PHE A 42 5.10 7.70 6.72
C PHE A 42 6.53 7.63 6.18
N SER A 43 6.87 6.54 5.51
CA SER A 43 8.19 6.37 4.90
C SER A 43 8.32 7.09 3.55
N ALA A 44 9.46 7.75 3.33
CA ALA A 44 9.86 8.21 2.00
C ALA A 44 10.18 7.05 1.06
N HIS A 45 10.72 5.94 1.59
CA HIS A 45 10.98 4.73 0.79
C HIS A 45 9.69 4.15 0.21
N ASP A 46 8.63 4.07 1.04
CA ASP A 46 7.30 3.63 0.58
C ASP A 46 6.72 4.60 -0.45
N GLY A 47 6.95 5.92 -0.26
CA GLY A 47 6.54 6.94 -1.23
C GLY A 47 7.13 6.74 -2.62
N LEU A 48 8.46 6.58 -2.70
CA LEU A 48 9.14 6.25 -3.95
C LEU A 48 8.67 4.89 -4.51
N GLY A 49 8.50 3.89 -3.65
CA GLY A 49 7.97 2.59 -4.03
C GLY A 49 6.62 2.70 -4.73
N ILE A 50 5.69 3.50 -4.19
CA ILE A 50 4.37 3.72 -4.80
C ILE A 50 4.48 4.39 -6.17
N SER A 51 5.38 5.36 -6.34
CA SER A 51 5.67 5.94 -7.66
C SER A 51 6.17 4.90 -8.66
N LEU A 52 7.12 4.04 -8.26
CA LEU A 52 7.62 2.94 -9.10
C LEU A 52 6.50 1.93 -9.42
N GLY A 53 5.70 1.54 -8.44
CA GLY A 53 4.59 0.61 -8.62
C GLY A 53 3.57 1.13 -9.65
N ARG A 54 3.20 2.41 -9.55
CA ARG A 54 2.31 3.08 -10.51
C ARG A 54 2.93 3.15 -11.90
N LEU A 55 4.21 3.51 -12.01
CA LEU A 55 4.95 3.52 -13.27
C LEU A 55 5.02 2.12 -13.91
N GLY A 56 5.15 1.08 -13.08
CA GLY A 56 5.07 -0.33 -13.46
C GLY A 56 3.66 -0.84 -13.79
N GLY A 57 2.64 0.03 -13.72
CA GLY A 57 1.26 -0.29 -14.11
C GLY A 57 0.40 -0.87 -12.99
N LEU A 58 0.88 -0.89 -11.73
CA LEU A 58 0.05 -1.28 -10.59
C LEU A 58 -0.97 -0.17 -10.28
N ARG A 59 -2.21 -0.60 -10.01
CA ARG A 59 -3.27 0.26 -9.50
C ARG A 59 -3.27 0.17 -7.97
N ILE A 60 -2.88 1.26 -7.31
CA ILE A 60 -2.53 1.24 -5.90
C ILE A 60 -3.55 2.01 -5.07
N GLY A 61 -3.86 1.52 -3.87
CA GLY A 61 -4.64 2.26 -2.91
C GLY A 61 -4.56 1.77 -1.47
N ILE A 62 -5.39 2.35 -0.62
CA ILE A 62 -5.45 2.06 0.82
C ILE A 62 -6.87 1.72 1.29
N ILE A 63 -6.95 0.84 2.28
CA ILE A 63 -8.16 0.59 3.07
C ILE A 63 -7.80 0.63 4.54
N THR A 64 -8.35 1.60 5.28
CA THR A 64 -8.14 1.75 6.73
C THR A 64 -9.46 1.84 7.48
N LYS A 65 -9.46 1.33 8.72
CA LYS A 65 -10.58 1.49 9.66
C LYS A 65 -10.71 2.91 10.18
N ARG A 66 -9.60 3.63 10.33
CA ARG A 66 -9.62 5.00 10.86
C ARG A 66 -10.08 5.97 9.78
N GLN A 67 -10.60 7.10 10.23
CA GLN A 67 -10.82 8.27 9.38
C GLN A 67 -9.89 9.36 9.90
N SER A 68 -8.96 9.80 9.06
CA SER A 68 -7.86 10.69 9.44
C SER A 68 -7.50 11.60 8.29
N GLN A 69 -7.38 12.91 8.58
CA GLN A 69 -6.97 13.89 7.58
C GLN A 69 -5.52 13.64 7.13
N THR A 70 -4.65 13.22 8.05
CA THR A 70 -3.24 12.86 7.78
C THR A 70 -3.14 11.79 6.70
N VAL A 71 -4.01 10.79 6.75
CA VAL A 71 -4.08 9.72 5.74
C VAL A 71 -4.61 10.25 4.41
N ALA A 72 -5.62 11.12 4.43
CA ALA A 72 -6.18 11.71 3.21
C ALA A 72 -5.15 12.55 2.45
N ILE A 73 -4.42 13.43 3.15
CA ILE A 73 -3.35 14.26 2.58
C ILE A 73 -2.28 13.36 1.96
N ARG A 74 -1.78 12.40 2.73
CA ARG A 74 -0.71 11.52 2.24
C ARG A 74 -1.15 10.68 1.04
N ALA A 75 -2.38 10.16 1.04
CA ALA A 75 -2.91 9.39 -0.08
C ALA A 75 -3.03 10.24 -1.36
N HIS A 76 -3.38 11.52 -1.22
CA HIS A 76 -3.41 12.48 -2.32
C HIS A 76 -2.00 12.78 -2.85
N ASP A 77 -1.04 13.06 -1.95
CA ASP A 77 0.37 13.30 -2.34
C ASP A 77 0.94 12.13 -3.13
N LEU A 78 0.59 10.91 -2.74
CA LEU A 78 1.01 9.67 -3.37
C LEU A 78 0.21 9.32 -4.64
N LYS A 79 -0.80 10.13 -4.99
CA LYS A 79 -1.67 9.95 -6.15
C LYS A 79 -2.30 8.55 -6.19
N LEU A 80 -2.76 8.08 -5.03
CA LEU A 80 -3.42 6.77 -4.90
C LEU A 80 -4.77 6.76 -5.61
N GLU A 81 -5.08 5.66 -6.29
CA GLU A 81 -6.32 5.52 -7.04
C GLU A 81 -7.50 5.18 -6.12
N PHE A 82 -7.26 4.33 -5.11
CA PHE A 82 -8.29 3.85 -4.20
C PHE A 82 -8.02 4.36 -2.77
N ILE A 83 -8.98 5.10 -2.20
CA ILE A 83 -8.85 5.66 -0.86
C ILE A 83 -10.13 5.36 -0.08
N TYR A 84 -10.07 4.33 0.78
CA TYR A 84 -11.20 3.91 1.59
C TYR A 84 -10.87 4.05 3.08
N GLN A 85 -11.48 5.04 3.72
CA GLN A 85 -11.36 5.29 5.16
C GLN A 85 -12.63 4.88 5.91
N GLY A 86 -12.54 4.70 7.23
CA GLY A 86 -13.69 4.33 8.06
C GLY A 86 -14.17 2.87 7.85
N GLN A 87 -13.37 2.02 7.22
CA GLN A 87 -13.79 0.68 6.80
C GLN A 87 -13.56 -0.36 7.90
N SER A 88 -14.61 -0.70 8.65
CA SER A 88 -14.57 -1.81 9.60
C SER A 88 -14.62 -3.18 8.93
N HIS A 89 -15.25 -3.27 7.75
CA HIS A 89 -15.37 -4.49 6.97
C HIS A 89 -14.66 -4.33 5.62
N LYS A 90 -13.35 -4.58 5.60
CA LYS A 90 -12.48 -4.27 4.45
C LYS A 90 -12.87 -4.96 3.14
N MET A 91 -13.55 -6.11 3.20
CA MET A 91 -14.05 -6.82 2.01
C MET A 91 -15.06 -6.00 1.21
N ASN A 92 -15.82 -5.09 1.82
CA ASN A 92 -16.78 -4.26 1.09
C ASN A 92 -16.06 -3.32 0.11
N ALA A 93 -15.02 -2.63 0.59
CA ALA A 93 -14.17 -1.80 -0.25
C ALA A 93 -13.44 -2.63 -1.32
N ILE A 94 -12.99 -3.85 -1.01
CA ILE A 94 -12.40 -4.75 -2.00
C ILE A 94 -13.39 -5.07 -3.12
N ASN A 95 -14.63 -5.43 -2.80
CA ASN A 95 -15.63 -5.74 -3.83
C ASN A 95 -15.86 -4.55 -4.77
N GLU A 96 -15.97 -3.33 -4.23
CA GLU A 96 -16.11 -2.11 -5.02
C GLU A 96 -14.89 -1.87 -5.94
N ILE A 97 -13.68 -2.12 -5.44
CA ILE A 97 -12.45 -2.05 -6.24
C ILE A 97 -12.48 -3.07 -7.37
N LEU A 98 -12.87 -4.32 -7.11
CA LEU A 98 -12.96 -5.36 -8.13
C LEU A 98 -13.98 -5.01 -9.21
N GLU A 99 -15.13 -4.44 -8.84
CA GLU A 99 -16.14 -3.95 -9.79
C GLU A 99 -15.59 -2.83 -10.69
N LYS A 100 -14.97 -1.80 -10.09
CA LYS A 100 -14.37 -0.67 -10.83
C LYS A 100 -13.23 -1.09 -11.73
N THR A 101 -12.43 -2.06 -11.29
CA THR A 101 -11.21 -2.48 -11.99
C THR A 101 -11.45 -3.60 -13.00
N ARG A 102 -12.57 -4.33 -12.86
CA ARG A 102 -12.82 -5.62 -13.53
C ARG A 102 -11.71 -6.65 -13.29
N CYS A 103 -10.96 -6.50 -12.21
CA CYS A 103 -9.96 -7.47 -11.79
C CYS A 103 -10.62 -8.57 -10.94
N THR A 104 -9.95 -9.70 -10.81
CA THR A 104 -10.37 -10.77 -9.89
C THR A 104 -9.59 -10.70 -8.58
N LEU A 105 -10.03 -11.45 -7.56
CA LEU A 105 -9.30 -11.55 -6.30
C LEU A 105 -7.87 -12.09 -6.51
N GLU A 106 -7.67 -12.99 -7.47
CA GLU A 106 -6.36 -13.56 -7.82
C GLU A 106 -5.39 -12.51 -8.40
N GLN A 107 -5.91 -11.41 -8.93
CA GLN A 107 -5.13 -10.29 -9.45
C GLN A 107 -4.94 -9.16 -8.42
N LEU A 108 -5.40 -9.35 -7.18
CA LEU A 108 -5.28 -8.41 -6.09
C LEU A 108 -4.24 -8.87 -5.07
N ALA A 109 -3.34 -7.97 -4.73
CA ALA A 109 -2.44 -8.09 -3.59
C ALA A 109 -2.93 -7.23 -2.43
N TYR A 110 -2.82 -7.76 -1.21
CA TYR A 110 -3.15 -7.03 0.01
C TYR A 110 -1.99 -7.08 1.00
N VAL A 111 -1.61 -5.92 1.54
CA VAL A 111 -0.58 -5.80 2.59
C VAL A 111 -1.25 -5.40 3.90
N GLY A 112 -1.09 -6.23 4.93
CA GLY A 112 -1.71 -6.04 6.25
C GLY A 112 -0.79 -6.39 7.42
N ASP A 113 -1.18 -6.01 8.63
CA ASP A 113 -0.38 -6.24 9.84
C ASP A 113 -1.18 -6.85 11.01
N ASP A 114 -2.51 -6.65 11.07
CA ASP A 114 -3.35 -7.13 12.17
C ASP A 114 -4.62 -7.88 11.72
N ILE A 115 -5.37 -8.42 12.68
CA ILE A 115 -6.48 -9.36 12.48
C ILE A 115 -7.61 -8.80 11.59
N ILE A 116 -7.73 -7.48 11.50
CA ILE A 116 -8.73 -6.81 10.66
C ILE A 116 -8.47 -7.01 9.16
N ASP A 117 -7.25 -7.37 8.79
CA ASP A 117 -6.83 -7.62 7.41
C ASP A 117 -7.09 -9.05 6.95
N LEU A 118 -7.21 -9.99 7.91
CA LEU A 118 -7.40 -11.42 7.65
C LEU A 118 -8.57 -11.74 6.70
N PRO A 119 -9.73 -11.06 6.75
CA PRO A 119 -10.81 -11.33 5.80
C PRO A 119 -10.38 -11.14 4.34
N VAL A 120 -9.53 -10.14 4.05
CA VAL A 120 -9.02 -9.87 2.71
C VAL A 120 -7.84 -10.80 2.39
N MET A 121 -6.86 -10.90 3.30
CA MET A 121 -5.64 -11.67 3.10
C MET A 121 -5.89 -13.17 2.87
N ARG A 122 -6.95 -13.73 3.47
CA ARG A 122 -7.32 -15.14 3.25
C ARG A 122 -7.92 -15.43 1.86
N ARG A 123 -8.27 -14.39 1.10
CA ARG A 123 -9.03 -14.51 -0.16
C ARG A 123 -8.31 -13.93 -1.37
N CYS A 124 -7.43 -12.95 -1.19
CA CYS A 124 -6.71 -12.31 -2.29
C CYS A 124 -5.66 -13.24 -2.92
N GLY A 125 -5.23 -12.88 -4.14
CA GLY A 125 -4.26 -13.64 -4.92
C GLY A 125 -2.88 -13.66 -4.29
N LEU A 126 -2.47 -12.54 -3.70
CA LEU A 126 -1.22 -12.40 -2.95
C LEU A 126 -1.48 -11.67 -1.63
N ALA A 127 -1.11 -12.33 -0.53
CA ALA A 127 -1.29 -11.79 0.82
C ALA A 127 0.10 -11.52 1.37
N ILE A 128 0.35 -10.28 1.78
CA ILE A 128 1.65 -9.82 2.25
C ILE A 128 1.47 -9.34 3.69
N ALA A 129 2.32 -9.83 4.60
CA ALA A 129 2.39 -9.31 5.96
C ALA A 129 3.64 -8.45 6.13
N THR A 130 3.54 -7.37 6.91
CA THR A 130 4.73 -6.62 7.30
C THR A 130 5.58 -7.37 8.33
N ALA A 131 6.86 -7.02 8.47
CA ALA A 131 7.74 -7.69 9.43
C ALA A 131 7.25 -7.54 10.89
N ASN A 132 6.56 -6.44 11.24
CA ASN A 132 5.95 -6.20 12.56
C ASN A 132 4.54 -6.80 12.72
N ALA A 133 3.99 -7.42 11.68
CA ALA A 133 2.64 -7.99 11.71
C ALA A 133 2.47 -9.04 12.83
N ARG A 134 1.24 -9.14 13.34
CA ARG A 134 0.85 -10.17 14.31
C ARG A 134 1.03 -11.58 13.73
N GLN A 135 1.28 -12.55 14.59
CA GLN A 135 1.56 -13.92 14.17
C GLN A 135 0.40 -14.55 13.38
N GLN A 136 -0.84 -14.21 13.74
CA GLN A 136 -2.05 -14.64 13.04
C GLN A 136 -2.05 -14.16 11.58
N VAL A 137 -1.53 -12.97 11.32
CA VAL A 137 -1.45 -12.38 9.97
C VAL A 137 -0.32 -13.02 9.19
N LYS A 138 0.87 -13.14 9.79
CA LYS A 138 2.00 -13.87 9.19
C LYS A 138 1.65 -15.31 8.81
N SER A 139 0.83 -16.00 9.61
CA SER A 139 0.43 -17.38 9.33
C SER A 139 -0.43 -17.58 8.08
N VAL A 140 -1.09 -16.51 7.59
CA VAL A 140 -1.89 -16.55 6.34
C VAL A 140 -1.20 -15.84 5.19
N ALA A 141 -0.07 -15.19 5.44
CA ALA A 141 0.66 -14.44 4.44
C ALA A 141 1.40 -15.39 3.48
N HIS A 142 1.38 -15.03 2.20
CA HIS A 142 2.16 -15.70 1.17
C HIS A 142 3.59 -15.16 1.13
N PHE A 143 3.79 -13.90 1.52
CA PHE A 143 5.08 -13.22 1.63
C PHE A 143 5.10 -12.37 2.90
N VAL A 144 6.26 -12.31 3.57
CA VAL A 144 6.49 -11.42 4.71
C VAL A 144 7.61 -10.48 4.33
N THR A 145 7.37 -9.18 4.44
CA THR A 145 8.39 -8.18 4.08
C THR A 145 9.58 -8.25 5.03
N PRO A 146 10.81 -7.97 4.56
CA PRO A 146 11.98 -7.87 5.43
C PRO A 146 11.93 -6.66 6.36
N ASN A 147 11.34 -5.53 5.92
CA ASN A 147 11.22 -4.33 6.75
C ASN A 147 9.85 -4.27 7.47
N PRO A 148 9.77 -3.62 8.64
CA PRO A 148 8.52 -3.31 9.30
C PRO A 148 7.77 -2.16 8.61
N GLY A 149 6.47 -2.07 8.88
CA GLY A 149 5.61 -1.00 8.38
C GLY A 149 6.10 0.37 8.82
N GLY A 150 5.97 1.35 7.93
CA GLY A 150 6.53 2.69 8.13
C GLY A 150 8.05 2.79 7.92
N PHE A 151 8.73 1.68 7.65
CA PHE A 151 10.19 1.63 7.43
C PHE A 151 10.57 0.98 6.09
N GLY A 152 9.69 1.03 5.09
CA GLY A 152 9.96 0.49 3.75
C GLY A 152 9.24 -0.82 3.41
N ALA A 153 8.35 -1.32 4.28
CA ALA A 153 7.58 -2.53 3.97
C ALA A 153 6.68 -2.38 2.74
N GLY A 154 6.14 -1.18 2.50
CA GLY A 154 5.37 -0.89 1.29
C GLY A 154 6.24 -0.97 0.04
N ARG A 155 7.47 -0.44 0.12
CA ARG A 155 8.50 -0.56 -0.91
C ARG A 155 8.87 -2.02 -1.16
N ASP A 156 9.12 -2.80 -0.12
CA ASP A 156 9.45 -4.22 -0.23
C ASP A 156 8.36 -5.01 -0.99
N ALA A 157 7.09 -4.74 -0.68
CA ALA A 157 5.96 -5.39 -1.33
C ALA A 157 5.90 -5.06 -2.84
N ILE A 158 6.16 -3.79 -3.19
CA ILE A 158 6.15 -3.35 -4.59
C ILE A 158 7.33 -3.94 -5.36
N ASP A 159 8.54 -3.87 -4.81
CA ASP A 159 9.72 -4.44 -5.46
C ASP A 159 9.58 -5.94 -5.65
N PHE A 160 9.00 -6.65 -4.66
CA PHE A 160 8.69 -8.07 -4.80
C PHE A 160 7.74 -8.35 -5.97
N ILE A 161 6.65 -7.57 -6.09
CA ILE A 161 5.68 -7.75 -7.18
C ILE A 161 6.31 -7.45 -8.55
N LEU A 162 6.97 -6.29 -8.70
CA LEU A 162 7.59 -5.89 -9.96
C LEU A 162 8.74 -6.83 -10.36
N SER A 163 9.52 -7.33 -9.40
CA SER A 163 10.58 -8.31 -9.65
C SER A 163 9.99 -9.62 -10.17
N ALA A 164 8.94 -10.13 -9.53
CA ALA A 164 8.27 -11.35 -9.97
C ALA A 164 7.64 -11.21 -11.37
N GLN A 165 7.20 -9.99 -11.72
CA GLN A 165 6.70 -9.63 -13.06
C GLN A 165 7.82 -9.39 -14.09
N GLY A 166 9.09 -9.33 -13.66
CA GLY A 166 10.23 -9.05 -14.53
C GLY A 166 10.29 -7.61 -15.04
N THR A 167 9.64 -6.67 -14.34
CA THR A 167 9.49 -5.27 -14.76
C THR A 167 10.29 -4.28 -13.92
N LEU A 168 10.77 -4.67 -12.73
CA LEU A 168 11.41 -3.75 -11.77
C LEU A 168 12.55 -2.94 -12.39
N GLU A 169 13.54 -3.59 -13.01
CA GLU A 169 14.71 -2.91 -13.59
C GLU A 169 14.31 -1.88 -14.65
N LYS A 170 13.40 -2.27 -15.55
CA LYS A 170 12.87 -1.38 -16.58
C LYS A 170 12.16 -0.15 -15.97
N VAL A 171 11.40 -0.37 -14.90
CA VAL A 171 10.68 0.71 -14.20
C VAL A 171 11.66 1.66 -13.51
N ILE A 172 12.75 1.15 -12.92
CA ILE A 172 13.81 1.96 -12.32
C ILE A 172 14.47 2.82 -13.40
N GLU A 173 14.90 2.24 -14.51
CA GLU A 173 15.50 2.99 -15.62
C GLU A 173 14.55 4.05 -16.18
N GLN A 174 13.26 3.72 -16.32
CA GLN A 174 12.26 4.67 -16.77
C GLN A 174 12.02 5.82 -15.77
N TYR A 175 12.15 5.56 -14.46
CA TYR A 175 12.04 6.58 -13.42
C TYR A 175 13.25 7.52 -13.40
N LEU A 176 14.44 7.00 -13.71
CA LEU A 176 15.69 7.78 -13.77
C LEU A 176 15.82 8.61 -15.05
N ASP A 177 15.10 8.27 -16.11
CA ASP A 177 15.07 9.02 -17.36
C ASP A 177 14.34 10.37 -17.20
N GLU A 178 15.09 11.46 -17.16
CA GLU A 178 14.58 12.84 -17.03
C GLU A 178 13.64 13.26 -18.18
N SER A 179 13.71 12.59 -19.34
CA SER A 179 12.82 12.86 -20.47
C SER A 179 11.47 12.12 -20.39
N SER A 180 11.34 11.20 -19.44
CA SER A 180 10.15 10.36 -19.25
C SER A 180 8.99 11.16 -18.68
N THR A 181 8.03 11.48 -19.53
CA THR A 181 6.77 12.15 -19.12
C THR A 181 5.96 11.31 -18.14
N ALA A 182 6.06 9.98 -18.23
CA ALA A 182 5.42 9.05 -17.30
C ALA A 182 6.08 9.07 -15.90
N ALA A 183 7.40 9.20 -15.84
CA ALA A 183 8.13 9.37 -14.58
C ALA A 183 7.76 10.72 -13.93
N ALA A 184 7.77 11.80 -14.70
CA ALA A 184 7.34 13.12 -14.21
C ALA A 184 5.89 13.11 -13.67
N ALA A 185 4.97 12.39 -14.31
CA ALA A 185 3.60 12.24 -13.82
C ALA A 185 3.50 11.38 -12.54
N SER A 186 4.46 10.47 -12.33
CA SER A 186 4.54 9.57 -11.18
C SER A 186 5.26 10.17 -9.97
N ASP A 187 5.94 11.31 -10.17
CA ASP A 187 6.63 12.03 -9.10
C ASP A 187 5.64 12.53 -8.03
N VAL A 188 6.07 12.45 -6.78
CA VAL A 188 5.28 12.74 -5.57
C VAL A 188 5.98 13.88 -4.83
N GLY A 189 5.31 15.02 -4.66
CA GLY A 189 5.91 16.19 -3.99
C GLY A 189 5.83 17.52 -4.73
N THR A 190 5.16 17.60 -5.89
CA THR A 190 4.91 18.89 -6.58
C THR A 190 3.90 19.80 -5.86
N GLY A 191 3.50 19.46 -4.63
CA GLY A 191 3.05 20.42 -3.63
C GLY A 191 1.99 21.42 -4.09
N ASN A 192 0.88 20.94 -4.65
CA ASN A 192 -0.33 21.76 -4.69
C ASN A 192 -1.19 21.36 -3.49
N MET A 193 -0.88 21.95 -2.33
CA MET A 193 -1.85 22.19 -1.27
C MET A 193 -2.36 23.62 -1.40
#